data_AF-A0A9P6DKY7-F1
#
_entry.id   AF-A0A9P6DKY7-F1
#
_cell.length_a   1.000
_cell.length_b   1.000
_cell.length_c   1.000
_cell.angle_alpha   90.00
_cell.angle_beta   90.00
_cell.angle_gamma   90.00
#
_symmetry.space_group_name_H-M   'P 1'
#
loop_
_entity.id
_entity.type
_entity.pdbx_description
1 polymer ?
#
loop_
_entity_poly.entity_id
_entity_poly.type
_entity_poly.pdbx_seq_one_letter_code
_entity_poly.pdbx_strand_id
1 'polypeptide(L)'
;MAEADELASLSPSLPVLLLDNNLPLSDPPSSLVLDHPMDDLDDQPPPELQSSRTIHPHLTGDICDVQGQLLPPNTPPPPRDQPELEWAPFAGPSEFMLADLLFHKVEMSASHQNELFDIVDLMMEAYGDASPFANLQDMYDHIDSVHIGGVSWECLVSVPRDDLPANAPLWKTKSYEVWYRNPDAILRNLLDNPDFNGKFDYTPYVELDATGRRQWADFMSANFAWHHSSMIYDENPINNKGTMYCLIITGSDKTTVSVATGQVEYHPGYMSIGNVHNGVWRAHRNTVVPFIFFAIPKSDWKYDGDPDFRTFKHQLYHSSVAAVLGHIKSSMKTPVVRWCLDGHFRRMIFDLEPVIADYPEQVLLAGIVQGWCAKCTGLPENLDN
;
A
#
# COMPACT_ATOMS: atom_id res chain seq x y z
N MET A 1 24.87 -50.47 -28.35
CA MET A 1 24.71 -51.92 -28.10
C MET A 1 24.19 -52.04 -26.68
N ALA A 2 22.87 -51.95 -26.46
CA ALA A 2 21.90 -53.07 -26.47
C ALA A 2 22.25 -54.07 -25.34
N GLU A 3 21.44 -54.44 -24.36
CA GLU A 3 19.97 -54.47 -24.08
C GLU A 3 19.82 -54.43 -22.54
N ALA A 4 18.86 -53.71 -21.95
CA ALA A 4 17.48 -54.12 -21.63
C ALA A 4 17.38 -55.34 -20.66
N ASP A 5 16.96 -55.09 -19.42
CA ASP A 5 15.98 -55.94 -18.74
C ASP A 5 15.25 -55.18 -17.61
N GLU A 6 14.00 -55.54 -17.43
CA GLU A 6 12.89 -54.76 -16.88
C GLU A 6 12.49 -55.18 -15.44
N LEU A 7 11.74 -54.30 -14.76
CA LEU A 7 10.73 -54.55 -13.71
C LEU A 7 11.14 -54.77 -12.22
N ALA A 8 10.96 -53.67 -11.48
CA ALA A 8 9.91 -53.46 -10.47
C ALA A 8 9.93 -54.15 -9.08
N SER A 9 9.58 -53.29 -8.12
CA SER A 9 8.89 -53.55 -6.84
C SER A 9 9.73 -53.79 -5.57
N LEU A 10 9.70 -52.82 -4.66
CA LEU A 10 9.07 -52.90 -3.32
C LEU A 10 9.67 -51.85 -2.37
N SER A 11 8.97 -50.73 -2.22
CA SER A 11 9.10 -49.80 -1.09
C SER A 11 8.32 -50.34 0.11
N PRO A 12 8.81 -50.24 1.37
CA PRO A 12 8.02 -50.59 2.53
C PRO A 12 7.05 -49.46 2.92
N SER A 13 5.81 -49.88 3.13
CA SER A 13 4.59 -49.16 3.47
C SER A 13 4.62 -48.37 4.78
N LEU A 14 4.09 -47.15 4.76
CA LEU A 14 3.54 -46.43 5.92
C LEU A 14 1.99 -46.52 5.88
N PRO A 15 1.30 -46.51 7.04
CA PRO A 15 -0.08 -46.95 7.14
C PRO A 15 -1.08 -45.96 6.53
N VAL A 16 -2.03 -46.53 5.79
CA VAL A 16 -3.22 -45.87 5.21
C VAL A 16 -4.29 -45.74 6.30
N LEU A 17 -4.78 -44.51 6.52
CA LEU A 17 -6.07 -44.26 7.17
C LEU A 17 -7.10 -44.02 6.06
N LEU A 18 -8.01 -44.97 5.90
CA LEU A 18 -9.24 -44.83 5.12
C LEU A 18 -10.23 -44.01 5.94
N LEU A 19 -10.64 -42.86 5.41
CA LEU A 19 -11.83 -42.13 5.85
C LEU A 19 -12.82 -42.10 4.68
N ASP A 20 -13.92 -42.82 4.86
CA ASP A 20 -15.08 -42.79 3.99
C ASP A 20 -15.70 -41.39 3.99
N ASN A 21 -15.46 -40.62 2.93
CA ASN A 21 -16.14 -39.35 2.68
C ASN A 21 -17.40 -39.59 1.84
N ASN A 22 -18.46 -40.05 2.49
CA ASN A 22 -19.82 -39.98 1.96
C ASN A 22 -20.69 -39.15 2.91
N LEU A 23 -20.52 -37.84 2.87
CA LEU A 23 -21.48 -36.87 3.38
C LEU A 23 -21.56 -35.71 2.37
N PRO A 24 -22.77 -35.22 2.05
CA PRO A 24 -22.93 -34.13 1.12
C PRO A 24 -22.26 -32.87 1.69
N LEU A 25 -21.44 -32.21 0.86
CA LEU A 25 -21.03 -30.84 1.08
C LEU A 25 -22.31 -30.00 1.17
N SER A 26 -22.74 -29.69 2.39
CA SER A 26 -23.61 -28.55 2.62
C SER A 26 -22.76 -27.32 2.34
N ASP A 27 -23.24 -26.47 1.43
CA ASP A 27 -22.64 -25.16 1.16
C ASP A 27 -22.31 -24.45 2.48
N PRO A 28 -21.16 -23.75 2.58
CA PRO A 28 -20.97 -22.80 3.67
C PRO A 28 -22.18 -21.86 3.67
N PRO A 29 -22.74 -21.47 4.83
CA PRO A 29 -23.78 -20.48 4.83
C PRO A 29 -23.20 -19.25 4.13
N SER A 30 -23.77 -18.95 2.95
CA SER A 30 -23.64 -17.65 2.32
C SER A 30 -23.77 -16.65 3.46
N SER A 31 -22.69 -15.95 3.78
CA SER A 31 -22.77 -14.81 4.66
C SER A 31 -23.72 -13.88 3.96
N LEU A 32 -24.99 -13.93 4.38
CA LEU A 32 -26.05 -13.07 3.92
C LEU A 32 -25.49 -11.67 4.04
N VAL A 33 -25.10 -11.11 2.90
CA VAL A 33 -25.18 -9.69 2.67
C VAL A 33 -26.65 -9.41 2.94
N LEU A 34 -26.93 -8.99 4.17
CA LEU A 34 -28.13 -8.25 4.45
C LEU A 34 -27.98 -6.98 3.62
N ASP A 35 -28.45 -7.05 2.37
CA ASP A 35 -28.98 -5.90 1.66
C ASP A 35 -30.12 -5.38 2.55
N HIS A 36 -29.74 -4.64 3.58
CA HIS A 36 -30.60 -3.58 4.05
C HIS A 36 -30.76 -2.67 2.83
N PRO A 37 -32.00 -2.43 2.38
CA PRO A 37 -32.23 -1.29 1.51
C PRO A 37 -31.59 -0.12 2.24
N MET A 38 -30.54 0.46 1.65
CA MET A 38 -30.17 1.83 1.96
C MET A 38 -31.47 2.59 1.74
N ASP A 39 -32.14 2.97 2.81
CA ASP A 39 -33.08 4.06 2.71
C ASP A 39 -32.25 5.17 2.07
N ASP A 40 -32.56 5.46 0.80
CA ASP A 40 -32.21 6.70 0.13
C ASP A 40 -32.86 7.80 0.98
N LEU A 41 -32.24 8.12 2.11
CA LEU A 41 -32.41 9.35 2.83
C LEU A 41 -31.86 10.40 1.89
N ASP A 42 -32.75 10.84 1.00
CA ASP A 42 -32.76 12.08 0.25
C ASP A 42 -31.52 12.92 0.59
N ASP A 43 -30.42 12.61 -0.11
CA ASP A 43 -29.12 13.27 0.03
C ASP A 43 -29.22 14.63 -0.70
N GLN A 44 -30.25 15.39 -0.35
CA GLN A 44 -30.34 16.80 -0.65
C GLN A 44 -29.14 17.43 0.05
N PRO A 45 -28.16 17.98 -0.69
CA PRO A 45 -27.07 18.68 -0.05
C PRO A 45 -27.71 19.74 0.86
N PRO A 46 -27.32 19.81 2.16
CA PRO A 46 -27.81 20.86 3.02
C PRO A 46 -27.61 22.20 2.30
N PRO A 47 -28.57 23.14 2.42
CA PRO A 47 -28.49 24.40 1.69
C PRO A 47 -27.10 25.00 1.89
N GLU A 48 -26.42 25.33 0.79
CA GLU A 48 -25.06 25.90 0.78
C GLU A 48 -25.02 27.13 1.69
N LEU A 49 -24.75 26.88 2.97
CA LEU A 49 -24.39 27.90 3.92
C LEU A 49 -23.03 28.38 3.47
N GLN A 50 -22.98 29.61 2.94
CA GLN A 50 -21.76 30.25 2.46
C GLN A 50 -20.62 30.00 3.45
N SER A 51 -19.72 29.08 3.11
CA SER A 51 -18.47 28.88 3.82
C SER A 51 -17.42 29.84 3.26
N SER A 52 -16.53 30.31 4.11
CA SER A 52 -15.38 31.11 3.69
C SER A 52 -14.12 30.28 3.83
N ARG A 53 -13.35 30.19 2.75
CA ARG A 53 -12.11 29.43 2.69
C ARG A 53 -10.92 30.36 2.55
N THR A 54 -10.01 30.33 3.51
CA THR A 54 -8.73 31.04 3.48
C THR A 54 -7.61 30.06 3.25
N ILE A 55 -6.83 30.23 2.19
CA ILE A 55 -5.68 29.37 1.87
C ILE A 55 -4.43 29.82 2.62
N HIS A 56 -3.51 28.88 2.85
CA HIS A 56 -2.23 29.18 3.49
C HIS A 56 -1.41 30.18 2.64
N PRO A 57 -0.81 31.23 3.25
CA PRO A 57 -0.23 32.35 2.51
C PRO A 57 1.13 32.07 1.86
N HIS A 58 1.75 30.93 2.15
CA HIS A 58 3.15 30.65 1.78
C HIS A 58 3.33 29.36 0.98
N LEU A 59 2.89 28.23 1.54
CA LEU A 59 2.80 26.95 0.83
C LEU A 59 1.48 26.89 0.03
N THR A 60 1.46 27.56 -1.12
CA THR A 60 0.29 27.68 -2.01
C THR A 60 0.24 26.62 -3.11
N GLY A 61 1.26 25.75 -3.17
CA GLY A 61 1.39 24.71 -4.17
C GLY A 61 1.37 25.26 -5.59
N ASP A 62 2.17 26.28 -5.91
CA ASP A 62 2.21 26.92 -7.23
C ASP A 62 2.67 25.95 -8.34
N ILE A 63 2.16 26.14 -9.56
CA ILE A 63 2.59 25.35 -10.72
C ILE A 63 3.98 25.78 -11.19
N CYS A 64 4.77 24.81 -11.65
CA CYS A 64 6.10 25.01 -12.18
C CYS A 64 6.34 24.18 -13.46
N ASP A 65 7.48 24.40 -14.11
CA ASP A 65 7.99 23.51 -15.14
C ASP A 65 8.75 22.31 -14.54
N VAL A 66 9.29 21.44 -15.40
CA VAL A 66 9.99 20.22 -14.99
C VAL A 66 11.32 20.51 -14.25
N GLN A 67 11.84 21.73 -14.39
CA GLN A 67 13.03 22.23 -13.69
C GLN A 67 12.68 22.95 -12.37
N GLY A 68 11.39 23.08 -12.05
CA GLY A 68 10.92 23.76 -10.84
C GLY A 68 10.85 25.28 -10.97
N GLN A 69 10.87 25.86 -12.17
CA GLN A 69 10.64 27.28 -12.37
C GLN A 69 9.14 27.59 -12.35
N LEU A 70 8.73 28.60 -11.59
CA LEU A 70 7.33 28.95 -11.42
C LEU A 70 6.69 29.38 -12.76
N LEU A 71 5.47 28.92 -12.99
CA LEU A 71 4.67 29.27 -14.15
C LEU A 71 3.49 30.19 -13.74
N PRO A 72 2.99 31.05 -14.64
CA PRO A 72 1.77 31.81 -14.39
C PRO A 72 0.58 30.88 -14.08
N PRO A 73 -0.31 31.19 -13.11
CA PRO A 73 -1.35 30.26 -12.63
C PRO A 73 -2.29 29.66 -13.70
N ASN A 74 -2.47 30.34 -14.83
CA ASN A 74 -3.37 29.90 -15.91
C ASN A 74 -2.62 29.20 -17.07
N THR A 75 -1.38 28.76 -16.85
CA THR A 75 -0.61 28.02 -17.85
C THR A 75 -1.26 26.65 -18.06
N PRO A 76 -1.58 26.24 -19.30
CA PRO A 76 -2.14 24.91 -19.56
C PRO A 76 -1.15 23.81 -19.19
N PRO A 77 -1.63 22.63 -18.75
CA PRO A 77 -0.74 21.53 -18.41
C PRO A 77 0.02 21.05 -19.66
N PRO A 78 1.28 20.62 -19.52
CA PRO A 78 2.00 19.94 -20.59
C PRO A 78 1.22 18.69 -21.08
N PRO A 79 1.35 18.32 -22.36
CA PRO A 79 0.73 17.11 -22.89
C PRO A 79 1.24 15.89 -22.12
N ARG A 80 0.32 14.97 -21.79
CA ARG A 80 0.65 13.69 -21.17
C ARG A 80 0.99 12.70 -22.28
N ASP A 81 2.07 11.94 -22.12
CA ASP A 81 2.34 10.80 -22.99
C ASP A 81 1.17 9.83 -22.82
N GLN A 82 0.34 9.70 -23.85
CA GLN A 82 -0.68 8.67 -23.88
C GLN A 82 0.02 7.35 -24.22
N PRO A 83 -0.29 6.25 -23.53
CA PRO A 83 0.23 4.95 -23.93
C PRO A 83 -0.13 4.71 -25.41
N GLU A 84 0.84 4.27 -26.22
CA GLU A 84 0.66 4.07 -27.66
C GLU A 84 -0.51 3.11 -27.97
N LEU A 85 -0.84 2.23 -27.01
CA LEU A 85 -1.97 1.31 -27.03
C LEU A 85 -2.78 1.47 -25.74
N GLU A 86 -4.08 1.74 -25.87
CA GLU A 86 -5.02 1.92 -24.75
C GLU A 86 -5.04 0.71 -23.79
N TRP A 87 -4.77 -0.48 -24.30
CA TRP A 87 -4.82 -1.75 -23.56
C TRP A 87 -3.44 -2.32 -23.24
N ALA A 88 -2.34 -1.60 -23.52
CA ALA A 88 -1.00 -2.09 -23.22
C ALA A 88 -0.88 -2.54 -21.74
N PRO A 89 -0.23 -3.68 -21.47
CA PRO A 89 0.55 -4.53 -22.38
C PRO A 89 -0.26 -5.50 -23.24
N PHE A 90 -1.58 -5.59 -23.05
CA PHE A 90 -2.45 -6.47 -23.82
C PHE A 90 -2.66 -5.92 -25.23
N ALA A 91 -2.81 -6.82 -26.22
CA ALA A 91 -3.07 -6.46 -27.60
C ALA A 91 -4.45 -5.78 -27.80
N GLY A 92 -5.38 -6.00 -26.87
CA GLY A 92 -6.70 -5.37 -26.91
C GLY A 92 -7.61 -5.72 -25.73
N PRO A 93 -8.87 -5.24 -25.75
CA PRO A 93 -9.81 -5.41 -24.64
C PRO A 93 -10.15 -6.88 -24.37
N SER A 94 -10.24 -7.72 -25.39
CA SER A 94 -10.60 -9.14 -25.24
C SER A 94 -9.56 -9.92 -24.45
N GLU A 95 -8.28 -9.67 -24.72
CA GLU A 95 -7.16 -10.31 -24.02
C GLU A 95 -7.10 -9.87 -22.55
N PHE A 96 -7.23 -8.56 -22.29
CA PHE A 96 -7.34 -8.02 -20.93
C PHE A 96 -8.53 -8.62 -20.16
N MET A 97 -9.73 -8.65 -20.77
CA MET A 97 -10.93 -9.17 -20.14
C MET A 97 -10.82 -10.67 -19.83
N LEU A 98 -10.13 -11.43 -20.67
CA LEU A 98 -9.85 -12.84 -20.43
C LEU A 98 -8.91 -13.00 -19.24
N ALA A 99 -7.80 -12.25 -19.20
CA ALA A 99 -6.89 -12.26 -18.05
C ALA A 99 -7.59 -11.87 -16.74
N ASP A 100 -8.37 -10.78 -16.71
CA ASP A 100 -9.13 -10.35 -15.52
C ASP A 100 -10.16 -11.41 -15.09
N LEU A 101 -10.83 -12.06 -16.04
CA LEU A 101 -11.76 -13.14 -15.72
C LEU A 101 -11.06 -14.34 -15.07
N LEU A 102 -9.99 -14.83 -15.68
CA LEU A 102 -9.32 -16.06 -15.26
C LEU A 102 -8.48 -15.88 -13.99
N PHE A 103 -7.72 -14.78 -13.93
CA PHE A 103 -6.80 -14.51 -12.83
C PHE A 103 -7.51 -13.97 -11.60
N HIS A 104 -8.40 -12.98 -11.77
CA HIS A 104 -8.95 -12.21 -10.65
C HIS A 104 -10.39 -12.59 -10.31
N LYS A 105 -11.28 -12.76 -11.29
CA LYS A 105 -12.71 -13.01 -10.99
C LYS A 105 -13.02 -14.46 -10.63
N VAL A 106 -12.43 -15.41 -11.35
CA VAL A 106 -12.69 -16.85 -11.19
C VAL A 106 -11.55 -17.56 -10.45
N GLU A 107 -10.37 -16.95 -10.38
CA GLU A 107 -9.16 -17.53 -9.79
C GLU A 107 -8.93 -18.97 -10.27
N MET A 108 -9.07 -19.17 -11.58
CA MET A 108 -9.08 -20.50 -12.19
C MET A 108 -7.74 -21.21 -11.93
N SER A 109 -7.75 -22.52 -11.66
CA SER A 109 -6.50 -23.23 -11.40
C SER A 109 -5.58 -23.22 -12.62
N ALA A 110 -4.27 -23.23 -12.39
CA ALA A 110 -3.24 -23.27 -13.43
C ALA A 110 -3.47 -24.37 -14.48
N SER A 111 -3.93 -25.55 -14.06
CA SER A 111 -4.24 -26.66 -14.97
C SER A 111 -5.43 -26.35 -15.88
N HIS A 112 -6.51 -25.80 -15.32
CA HIS A 112 -7.71 -25.47 -16.09
C HIS A 112 -7.50 -24.25 -16.99
N GLN A 113 -6.66 -23.30 -16.58
CA GLN A 113 -6.29 -22.16 -17.45
C GLN A 113 -5.55 -22.65 -18.70
N ASN A 114 -4.55 -23.52 -18.55
CA ASN A 114 -3.85 -24.10 -19.69
C ASN A 114 -4.77 -24.93 -20.59
N GLU A 115 -5.64 -25.76 -20.00
CA GLU A 115 -6.64 -26.53 -20.76
C GLU A 115 -7.59 -25.61 -21.54
N LEU A 116 -8.01 -24.49 -20.94
CA LEU A 116 -8.83 -23.50 -21.63
C LEU A 116 -8.08 -22.85 -22.80
N PHE A 117 -6.81 -22.48 -22.63
CA PHE A 117 -6.02 -21.91 -23.72
C PHE A 117 -5.85 -22.91 -24.87
N ASP A 118 -5.60 -24.19 -24.58
CA ASP A 118 -5.55 -25.25 -25.60
C ASP A 118 -6.89 -25.39 -26.36
N ILE A 119 -8.02 -25.34 -25.64
CA ILE A 119 -9.36 -25.39 -26.26
C ILE A 119 -9.60 -24.17 -27.15
N VAL A 120 -9.27 -22.98 -26.66
CA VAL A 120 -9.44 -21.74 -27.42
C VAL A 120 -8.55 -21.74 -28.66
N ASP A 121 -7.31 -22.18 -28.55
CA ASP A 121 -6.37 -22.26 -29.68
C ASP A 121 -6.93 -23.17 -30.79
N LEU A 122 -7.41 -24.37 -30.44
CA LEU A 122 -8.08 -25.28 -31.37
C LEU A 122 -9.33 -24.68 -32.03
N MET A 123 -10.09 -23.84 -31.31
CA MET A 123 -11.25 -23.15 -31.87
C MET A 123 -10.84 -22.05 -32.85
N MET A 124 -9.74 -21.34 -32.58
CA MET A 124 -9.26 -20.21 -33.39
C MET A 124 -8.48 -20.66 -34.63
N GLU A 125 -7.82 -21.82 -34.59
CA GLU A 125 -7.15 -22.42 -35.75
C GLU A 125 -8.07 -22.51 -36.98
N ALA A 126 -9.35 -22.81 -36.76
CA ALA A 126 -10.35 -22.89 -37.84
C ALA A 126 -10.55 -21.57 -38.61
N TYR A 127 -10.17 -20.46 -38.01
CA TYR A 127 -10.26 -19.11 -38.57
C TYR A 127 -8.89 -18.53 -38.97
N GLY A 128 -7.81 -19.29 -38.82
CA GLY A 128 -6.45 -18.84 -39.09
C GLY A 128 -5.91 -17.86 -38.05
N ASP A 129 -6.41 -17.94 -36.81
CA ASP A 129 -6.03 -17.11 -35.68
C ASP A 129 -5.55 -17.99 -34.52
N ALA A 130 -5.05 -17.39 -33.43
CA ALA A 130 -4.52 -18.09 -32.27
C ALA A 130 -5.25 -17.72 -30.96
N SER A 131 -5.05 -18.51 -29.91
CA SER A 131 -5.45 -18.14 -28.55
C SER A 131 -4.83 -16.80 -28.12
N PRO A 132 -5.56 -15.94 -27.37
CA PRO A 132 -5.01 -14.68 -26.85
C PRO A 132 -3.75 -14.86 -26.00
N PHE A 133 -3.61 -16.01 -25.32
CA PHE A 133 -2.42 -16.39 -24.59
C PHE A 133 -1.97 -17.78 -25.03
N ALA A 134 -0.66 -17.95 -25.20
CA ALA A 134 -0.09 -19.25 -25.58
C ALA A 134 -0.17 -20.29 -24.45
N ASN A 135 -0.14 -19.84 -23.20
CA ASN A 135 -0.27 -20.64 -21.99
C ASN A 135 -0.40 -19.73 -20.76
N LEU A 136 -0.51 -20.34 -19.57
CA LEU A 136 -0.55 -19.64 -18.29
C LEU A 136 0.64 -18.69 -18.07
N GLN A 137 1.86 -19.10 -18.42
CA GLN A 137 3.04 -18.27 -18.20
C GLN A 137 3.00 -17.03 -19.08
N ASP A 138 2.57 -17.16 -20.33
CA ASP A 138 2.40 -16.02 -21.24
C ASP A 138 1.38 -15.00 -20.71
N MET A 139 0.25 -15.48 -20.16
CA MET A 139 -0.72 -14.60 -19.48
C MET A 139 -0.11 -13.91 -18.26
N TYR A 140 0.66 -14.64 -17.43
CA TYR A 140 1.32 -14.07 -16.26
C TYR A 140 2.39 -13.07 -16.64
N ASP A 141 3.17 -13.32 -17.70
CA ASP A 141 4.17 -12.39 -18.20
C ASP A 141 3.51 -11.09 -18.68
N HIS A 142 2.33 -11.17 -19.33
CA HIS A 142 1.54 -9.98 -19.69
C HIS A 142 1.04 -9.24 -18.44
N ILE A 143 0.47 -9.93 -17.45
CA ILE A 143 0.01 -9.33 -16.19
C ILE A 143 1.18 -8.66 -15.45
N ASP A 144 2.32 -9.33 -15.34
CA ASP A 144 3.52 -8.82 -14.66
C ASP A 144 4.17 -7.66 -15.44
N SER A 145 3.95 -7.59 -16.76
CA SER A 145 4.35 -6.46 -17.61
C SER A 145 3.37 -5.29 -17.56
N VAL A 146 2.34 -5.29 -16.71
CA VAL A 146 1.50 -4.11 -16.51
C VAL A 146 2.30 -3.04 -15.75
N HIS A 147 2.72 -2.00 -16.47
CA HIS A 147 3.48 -0.87 -15.90
C HIS A 147 2.56 0.22 -15.31
N ILE A 148 1.25 0.13 -15.56
CA ILE A 148 0.28 1.13 -15.07
C ILE A 148 0.07 0.91 -13.57
N GLY A 149 0.51 1.88 -12.76
CA GLY A 149 0.24 1.93 -11.31
C GLY A 149 1.03 0.96 -10.44
N GLY A 150 1.78 0.01 -11.03
CA GLY A 150 2.60 -0.95 -10.31
C GLY A 150 3.94 -0.34 -9.83
N VAL A 151 4.26 -0.54 -8.55
CA VAL A 151 5.63 -0.38 -8.02
C VAL A 151 6.11 -1.76 -7.61
N SER A 152 7.25 -2.21 -8.14
CA SER A 152 7.79 -3.55 -7.86
C SER A 152 8.22 -3.70 -6.39
N TRP A 153 8.18 -4.94 -5.91
CA TRP A 153 8.72 -5.29 -4.59
C TRP A 153 10.24 -5.46 -4.65
N GLU A 154 10.91 -4.95 -3.62
CA GLU A 154 12.33 -5.08 -3.32
C GLU A 154 12.48 -5.81 -1.97
N CYS A 155 13.63 -6.45 -1.73
CA CYS A 155 13.88 -7.19 -0.49
C CYS A 155 15.13 -6.66 0.22
N LEU A 156 14.96 -6.23 1.48
CA LEU A 156 16.05 -5.99 2.41
C LEU A 156 16.28 -7.23 3.25
N VAL A 157 17.55 -7.61 3.44
CA VAL A 157 17.92 -8.75 4.27
C VAL A 157 18.74 -8.26 5.46
N SER A 158 18.31 -8.58 6.68
CA SER A 158 19.09 -8.24 7.87
C SER A 158 20.40 -9.01 7.91
N VAL A 159 21.50 -8.34 8.23
CA VAL A 159 22.80 -8.97 8.41
C VAL A 159 22.98 -9.36 9.88
N PRO A 160 23.20 -10.65 10.20
CA PRO A 160 23.53 -11.08 11.55
C PRO A 160 24.82 -10.43 12.04
N ARG A 161 24.98 -10.29 13.37
CA ARG A 161 26.22 -9.77 13.94
C ARG A 161 27.34 -10.81 13.84
N ASP A 162 28.53 -10.36 13.42
CA ASP A 162 29.71 -11.21 13.26
C ASP A 162 30.38 -11.59 14.59
N ASP A 163 30.10 -10.85 15.67
CA ASP A 163 30.73 -11.01 16.99
C ASP A 163 29.94 -11.91 17.96
N LEU A 164 28.98 -12.69 17.43
CA LEU A 164 28.12 -13.54 18.25
C LEU A 164 28.85 -14.81 18.73
N PRO A 165 28.63 -15.24 19.98
CA PRO A 165 29.20 -16.50 20.47
C PRO A 165 28.60 -17.70 19.71
N ALA A 166 29.35 -18.80 19.62
CA ALA A 166 28.94 -19.99 18.86
C ALA A 166 27.62 -20.62 19.34
N ASN A 167 27.20 -20.37 20.58
CA ASN A 167 25.93 -20.82 21.16
C ASN A 167 24.83 -19.75 21.15
N ALA A 168 24.98 -18.69 20.35
CA ALA A 168 23.98 -17.64 20.24
C ALA A 168 22.62 -18.21 19.80
N PRO A 169 21.50 -17.69 20.34
CA PRO A 169 20.17 -18.08 19.90
C PRO A 169 19.98 -17.88 18.39
N LEU A 170 19.21 -18.77 17.76
CA LEU A 170 18.96 -18.73 16.31
C LEU A 170 18.38 -17.38 15.83
N TRP A 171 17.57 -16.72 16.67
CA TRP A 171 17.00 -15.41 16.35
C TRP A 171 18.04 -14.28 16.29
N LYS A 172 19.25 -14.46 16.86
CA LYS A 172 20.37 -13.51 16.70
C LYS A 172 21.21 -13.80 15.45
N THR A 173 21.21 -15.04 14.96
CA THR A 173 22.13 -15.52 13.90
C THR A 173 21.47 -15.70 12.54
N LYS A 174 20.14 -15.81 12.46
CA LYS A 174 19.42 -15.91 11.19
C LYS A 174 19.22 -14.55 10.54
N SER A 175 19.13 -14.54 9.22
CA SER A 175 18.69 -13.38 8.45
C SER A 175 17.17 -13.25 8.48
N TYR A 176 16.71 -12.01 8.30
CA TYR A 176 15.31 -11.63 8.23
C TYR A 176 15.09 -10.84 6.96
N GLU A 177 14.11 -11.27 6.17
CA GLU A 177 13.70 -10.60 4.94
C GLU A 177 12.61 -9.57 5.25
N VAL A 178 12.73 -8.41 4.63
CA VAL A 178 11.76 -7.32 4.68
C VAL A 178 11.48 -6.93 3.23
N TRP A 179 10.28 -7.27 2.78
CA TRP A 179 9.83 -6.93 1.44
C TRP A 179 9.21 -5.54 1.46
N TYR A 180 9.59 -4.67 0.53
CA TYR A 180 9.08 -3.30 0.47
C TYR A 180 8.92 -2.82 -0.97
N ARG A 181 8.12 -1.79 -1.17
CA ARG A 181 8.03 -1.04 -2.42
C ARG A 181 8.66 0.32 -2.19
N ASN A 182 9.43 0.83 -3.16
CA ASN A 182 10.09 2.12 -3.03
C ASN A 182 9.06 3.23 -2.72
N PRO A 183 9.13 3.89 -1.54
CA PRO A 183 8.13 4.89 -1.17
C PRO A 183 8.06 6.08 -2.12
N ASP A 184 9.18 6.51 -2.71
CA ASP A 184 9.18 7.63 -3.66
C ASP A 184 8.40 7.29 -4.94
N ALA A 185 8.53 6.05 -5.41
CA ALA A 185 7.77 5.56 -6.56
C ALA A 185 6.27 5.46 -6.24
N ILE A 186 5.92 4.98 -5.03
CA ILE A 186 4.52 4.94 -4.58
C ILE A 186 3.92 6.36 -4.56
N LEU A 187 4.61 7.32 -3.95
CA LEU A 187 4.14 8.70 -3.86
C LEU A 187 3.99 9.33 -5.24
N ARG A 188 4.90 9.04 -6.16
CA ARG A 188 4.78 9.48 -7.56
C ARG A 188 3.50 8.94 -8.22
N ASN A 189 3.20 7.66 -8.06
CA ASN A 189 1.98 7.07 -8.61
C ASN A 189 0.71 7.66 -7.97
N LEU A 190 0.72 7.88 -6.64
CA LEU A 190 -0.42 8.51 -5.94
C LEU A 190 -0.66 9.95 -6.41
N LEU A 191 0.41 10.72 -6.63
CA LEU A 191 0.31 12.11 -7.07
C LEU A 191 -0.10 12.23 -8.53
N ASP A 192 0.29 11.28 -9.38
CA ASP A 192 -0.04 11.25 -10.81
C ASP A 192 -1.41 10.63 -11.11
N ASN A 193 -2.13 10.13 -10.09
CA ASN A 193 -3.41 9.44 -10.28
C ASN A 193 -4.53 10.43 -10.65
N PRO A 194 -5.03 10.43 -11.91
CA PRO A 194 -6.08 11.36 -12.35
C PRO A 194 -7.43 11.12 -11.67
N ASP A 195 -7.66 9.97 -11.05
CA ASP A 195 -8.91 9.65 -10.33
C ASP A 195 -9.15 10.53 -9.10
N PHE A 196 -8.10 11.21 -8.63
CA PHE A 196 -8.14 12.18 -7.54
C PHE A 196 -8.46 13.60 -8.02
N ASN A 197 -8.58 13.84 -9.33
CA ASN A 197 -8.85 15.16 -9.87
C ASN A 197 -10.19 15.73 -9.40
N GLY A 198 -10.15 16.99 -8.97
CA GLY A 198 -11.27 17.66 -8.30
C GLY A 198 -11.51 17.25 -6.85
N LYS A 199 -10.73 16.29 -6.30
CA LYS A 199 -10.86 15.79 -4.92
C LYS A 199 -9.52 15.81 -4.17
N PHE A 200 -8.73 16.84 -4.42
CA PHE A 200 -7.38 17.01 -3.89
C PHE A 200 -7.11 18.46 -3.53
N ASP A 201 -6.51 18.68 -2.36
CA ASP A 201 -6.11 20.00 -1.88
C ASP A 201 -4.60 20.18 -2.00
N TYR A 202 -4.19 21.12 -2.85
CA TYR A 202 -2.78 21.50 -3.03
C TYR A 202 -2.23 22.36 -1.88
N THR A 203 -3.12 22.91 -1.07
CA THR A 203 -2.78 23.95 -0.09
C THR A 203 -3.60 23.74 1.19
N PRO A 204 -2.95 23.78 2.38
CA PRO A 204 -3.67 23.84 3.64
C PRO A 204 -4.59 25.05 3.70
N TYR A 205 -5.71 24.91 4.38
CA TYR A 205 -6.73 25.95 4.41
C TYR A 205 -7.47 26.03 5.75
N VAL A 206 -8.08 27.20 5.96
CA VAL A 206 -9.05 27.47 7.00
C VAL A 206 -10.41 27.60 6.37
N GLU A 207 -11.36 26.75 6.79
CA GLU A 207 -12.75 26.86 6.38
C GLU A 207 -13.62 27.28 7.56
N LEU A 208 -14.39 28.35 7.39
CA LEU A 208 -15.33 28.83 8.39
C LEU A 208 -16.75 28.76 7.82
N ASP A 209 -17.68 28.28 8.63
CA ASP A 209 -19.11 28.31 8.29
C ASP A 209 -19.67 29.74 8.28
N ALA A 210 -20.95 29.89 7.90
CA ALA A 210 -21.64 31.18 7.88
C ALA A 210 -21.70 31.89 9.25
N THR A 211 -21.46 31.16 10.35
CA THR A 211 -21.39 31.71 11.72
C THR A 211 -19.96 32.06 12.16
N GLY A 212 -18.97 31.86 11.29
CA GLY A 212 -17.56 32.07 11.56
C GLY A 212 -16.91 30.94 12.36
N ARG A 213 -17.56 29.78 12.51
CA ARG A 213 -17.00 28.63 13.23
C ARG A 213 -16.17 27.77 12.30
N ARG A 214 -15.07 27.25 12.83
CA ARG A 214 -14.15 26.37 12.10
C ARG A 214 -14.84 25.07 11.70
N GLN A 215 -14.70 24.70 10.44
CA GLN A 215 -15.06 23.38 9.93
C GLN A 215 -13.79 22.59 9.61
N TRP A 216 -13.84 21.30 9.93
CA TRP A 216 -12.79 20.33 9.59
C TRP A 216 -13.44 19.21 8.79
N ALA A 217 -13.10 19.13 7.51
CA ALA A 217 -13.67 18.17 6.57
C ALA A 217 -12.60 17.23 6.03
N ASP A 218 -11.48 17.78 5.57
CA ASP A 218 -10.34 17.05 5.00
C ASP A 218 -9.05 17.34 5.77
N PHE A 219 -7.99 16.54 5.59
CA PHE A 219 -6.77 16.73 6.39
C PHE A 219 -6.17 18.13 6.21
N MET A 220 -6.19 18.67 4.99
CA MET A 220 -5.66 20.02 4.70
C MET A 220 -6.45 21.14 5.39
N SER A 221 -7.65 20.86 5.93
CA SER A 221 -8.39 21.78 6.80
C SER A 221 -7.92 21.79 8.26
N ALA A 222 -7.07 20.83 8.67
CA ALA A 222 -6.63 20.68 10.05
C ALA A 222 -5.68 21.82 10.49
N ASN A 223 -5.73 22.18 11.78
CA ASN A 223 -4.77 23.11 12.37
C ASN A 223 -3.34 22.61 12.20
N PHE A 224 -3.15 21.29 12.27
CA PHE A 224 -1.86 20.65 12.09
C PHE A 224 -1.23 21.00 10.74
N ALA A 225 -1.93 20.74 9.63
CA ALA A 225 -1.43 21.03 8.28
C ALA A 225 -1.07 22.52 8.11
N TRP A 226 -1.90 23.41 8.67
CA TRP A 226 -1.65 24.85 8.66
C TRP A 226 -0.37 25.24 9.41
N HIS A 227 -0.24 24.80 10.68
CA HIS A 227 0.91 25.15 11.52
C HIS A 227 2.20 24.54 10.99
N HIS A 228 2.17 23.28 10.57
CA HIS A 228 3.35 22.61 10.06
C HIS A 228 3.81 23.23 8.73
N SER A 229 2.88 23.64 7.86
CA SER A 229 3.22 24.40 6.65
C SER A 229 3.86 25.75 6.96
N SER A 230 3.43 26.43 8.02
CA SER A 230 4.09 27.67 8.47
C SER A 230 5.51 27.38 8.97
N MET A 231 5.70 26.32 9.75
CA MET A 231 7.03 25.91 10.24
C MET A 231 7.98 25.59 9.09
N ILE A 232 7.54 24.78 8.12
CA ILE A 232 8.33 24.44 6.93
C ILE A 232 8.70 25.71 6.16
N TYR A 233 7.77 26.65 5.98
CA TYR A 233 8.08 27.92 5.33
C TYR A 233 9.17 28.68 6.09
N ASP A 234 9.01 28.83 7.41
CA ASP A 234 9.93 29.60 8.25
C ASP A 234 11.35 29.00 8.29
N GLU A 235 11.49 27.67 8.15
CA GLU A 235 12.79 27.01 8.05
C GLU A 235 13.59 27.45 6.82
N ASN A 236 12.92 27.67 5.68
CA ASN A 236 13.57 28.16 4.46
C ASN A 236 12.60 28.93 3.54
N PRO A 237 12.32 30.21 3.82
CA PRO A 237 11.31 30.98 3.07
C PRO A 237 11.62 31.12 1.58
N ILE A 238 12.91 31.19 1.21
CA ILE A 238 13.34 31.35 -0.18
C ILE A 238 13.03 30.07 -0.97
N ASN A 239 13.32 28.91 -0.38
CA ASN A 239 13.14 27.64 -1.06
C ASN A 239 11.71 27.13 -0.97
N ASN A 240 11.01 27.34 0.15
CA ASN A 240 9.73 26.69 0.44
C ASN A 240 8.51 27.56 0.08
N LYS A 241 8.71 28.81 -0.36
CA LYS A 241 7.62 29.62 -0.89
C LYS A 241 7.03 28.98 -2.15
N GLY A 242 5.71 28.94 -2.20
CA GLY A 242 4.95 28.38 -3.32
C GLY A 242 4.99 26.85 -3.39
N THR A 243 5.64 26.15 -2.46
CA THR A 243 5.67 24.68 -2.52
C THR A 243 4.38 24.09 -2.01
N MET A 244 3.99 22.94 -2.56
CA MET A 244 2.89 22.13 -2.06
C MET A 244 3.34 21.39 -0.80
N TYR A 245 2.55 21.50 0.26
CA TYR A 245 2.70 20.62 1.42
C TYR A 245 2.03 19.29 1.11
N CYS A 246 2.79 18.19 1.15
CA CYS A 246 2.24 16.86 0.95
C CYS A 246 2.48 15.97 2.16
N LEU A 247 1.40 15.70 2.86
CA LEU A 247 1.44 14.82 4.01
C LEU A 247 1.43 13.36 3.56
N ILE A 248 2.32 12.58 4.12
CA ILE A 248 2.36 11.13 4.05
C ILE A 248 1.72 10.56 5.32
N ILE A 249 0.72 9.72 5.10
CA ILE A 249 0.06 8.94 6.15
C ILE A 249 0.56 7.52 6.04
N THR A 250 1.01 6.94 7.15
CA THR A 250 1.36 5.52 7.19
C THR A 250 0.48 4.78 8.17
N GLY A 251 0.43 3.46 8.08
CA GLY A 251 -0.18 2.63 9.10
C GLY A 251 0.34 1.22 9.04
N SER A 252 0.07 0.42 10.06
CA SER A 252 0.42 -1.00 10.08
C SER A 252 -0.64 -1.79 10.82
N ASP A 253 -0.91 -3.00 10.33
CA ASP A 253 -1.86 -3.92 10.94
C ASP A 253 -1.29 -5.34 10.84
N LYS A 254 -0.98 -5.98 11.97
CA LYS A 254 -0.48 -7.35 11.97
C LYS A 254 -1.65 -8.33 11.92
N THR A 255 -1.77 -9.05 10.80
CA THR A 255 -2.90 -9.94 10.52
C THR A 255 -2.47 -11.42 10.49
N THR A 256 -3.30 -12.31 11.04
CA THR A 256 -3.13 -13.78 10.91
C THR A 256 -3.91 -14.30 9.70
N VAL A 257 -3.24 -14.99 8.78
CA VAL A 257 -3.81 -15.37 7.47
C VAL A 257 -4.36 -16.79 7.41
N SER A 258 -3.90 -17.70 8.27
CA SER A 258 -4.47 -19.05 8.35
C SER A 258 -4.55 -19.54 9.80
N VAL A 259 -5.74 -19.99 10.20
CA VAL A 259 -5.99 -20.59 11.52
C VAL A 259 -5.94 -22.12 11.46
N ALA A 260 -6.22 -22.72 10.29
CA ALA A 260 -6.43 -24.16 10.14
C ALA A 260 -5.18 -24.98 9.78
N THR A 261 -4.20 -24.42 9.04
CA THR A 261 -3.08 -25.19 8.44
C THR A 261 -1.69 -24.68 8.78
N GLY A 262 -1.57 -23.60 9.53
CA GLY A 262 -0.28 -23.10 10.02
C GLY A 262 -0.39 -21.62 10.36
N GLN A 263 0.10 -21.23 11.54
CA GLN A 263 0.10 -19.86 12.04
C GLN A 263 0.98 -18.94 11.17
N VAL A 264 0.51 -18.62 9.97
CA VAL A 264 1.12 -17.64 9.07
C VAL A 264 0.54 -16.29 9.43
N GLU A 265 1.42 -15.39 9.85
CA GLU A 265 1.11 -14.01 10.16
C GLU A 265 1.79 -13.14 9.10
N TYR A 266 1.12 -12.08 8.67
CA TYR A 266 1.73 -10.99 7.93
C TYR A 266 1.65 -9.71 8.75
N HIS A 267 2.64 -8.84 8.55
CA HIS A 267 2.65 -7.52 9.15
C HIS A 267 2.86 -6.49 8.05
N PRO A 268 1.81 -6.18 7.26
CA PRO A 268 1.84 -5.12 6.27
C PRO A 268 1.93 -3.74 6.94
N GLY A 269 2.71 -2.86 6.31
CA GLY A 269 2.63 -1.42 6.46
C GLY A 269 2.02 -0.79 5.20
N TYR A 270 1.16 0.19 5.41
CA TYR A 270 0.41 0.93 4.39
C TYR A 270 0.86 2.38 4.34
N MET A 271 0.76 2.99 3.16
CA MET A 271 1.11 4.38 2.89
C MET A 271 0.01 5.04 2.06
N SER A 272 -0.25 6.31 2.34
CA SER A 272 -1.23 7.17 1.67
C SER A 272 -0.77 8.63 1.74
N ILE A 273 -1.49 9.53 1.07
CA ILE A 273 -1.29 10.97 1.13
C ILE A 273 -2.50 11.70 1.72
N GLY A 274 -2.26 12.72 2.54
CA GLY A 274 -3.29 13.49 3.25
C GLY A 274 -3.97 14.57 2.40
N ASN A 275 -3.48 14.84 1.19
CA ASN A 275 -4.02 15.88 0.32
C ASN A 275 -5.34 15.48 -0.37
N VAL A 276 -5.63 14.19 -0.40
CA VAL A 276 -6.84 13.65 -1.03
C VAL A 276 -8.02 13.86 -0.09
N HIS A 277 -9.18 14.26 -0.63
CA HIS A 277 -10.40 14.44 0.16
C HIS A 277 -10.87 13.12 0.80
N ASN A 278 -11.47 13.22 1.98
CA ASN A 278 -11.90 12.07 2.79
C ASN A 278 -12.92 11.17 2.05
N GLY A 279 -13.71 11.73 1.13
CA GLY A 279 -14.65 10.96 0.30
C GLY A 279 -13.97 9.99 -0.66
N VAL A 280 -12.73 10.25 -1.07
CA VAL A 280 -11.95 9.37 -1.97
C VAL A 280 -11.37 8.18 -1.20
N TRP A 281 -10.95 8.39 0.05
CA TRP A 281 -10.46 7.32 0.93
C TRP A 281 -11.48 6.19 1.08
N ARG A 282 -12.77 6.52 1.10
CA ARG A 282 -13.86 5.53 1.23
C ARG A 282 -14.22 4.81 -0.07
N ALA A 283 -13.77 5.34 -1.21
CA ALA A 283 -14.13 4.83 -2.53
C ALA A 283 -13.11 3.85 -3.13
N HIS A 284 -12.13 3.37 -2.35
CA HIS A 284 -11.12 2.38 -2.76
C HIS A 284 -10.35 2.74 -4.05
N ARG A 285 -10.11 4.02 -4.34
CA ARG A 285 -9.42 4.48 -5.56
C ARG A 285 -7.89 4.40 -5.47
N ASN A 286 -7.35 3.32 -4.90
CA ASN A 286 -5.91 3.14 -4.65
C ASN A 286 -5.25 4.25 -3.82
N THR A 287 -6.00 4.92 -2.93
CA THR A 287 -5.46 5.96 -2.05
C THR A 287 -4.53 5.39 -0.97
N VAL A 288 -4.73 4.13 -0.56
CA VAL A 288 -3.92 3.42 0.43
C VAL A 288 -3.18 2.27 -0.24
N VAL A 289 -1.85 2.24 -0.08
CA VAL A 289 -0.95 1.34 -0.80
C VAL A 289 -0.06 0.60 0.20
N PRO A 290 -0.04 -0.75 0.23
CA PRO A 290 0.94 -1.51 1.01
C PRO A 290 2.38 -1.15 0.59
N PHE A 291 3.24 -0.66 1.48
CA PHE A 291 4.61 -0.29 1.08
C PHE A 291 5.68 -1.17 1.70
N ILE A 292 5.35 -1.96 2.73
CA ILE A 292 6.31 -2.81 3.44
C ILE A 292 5.61 -4.02 4.04
N PHE A 293 6.29 -5.16 4.07
CA PHE A 293 5.97 -6.31 4.90
C PHE A 293 7.08 -6.47 5.93
N PHE A 294 6.77 -6.15 7.18
CA PHE A 294 7.72 -6.25 8.28
C PHE A 294 8.05 -7.71 8.57
N ALA A 295 9.33 -7.96 8.85
CA ALA A 295 9.76 -9.25 9.38
C ALA A 295 9.10 -9.51 10.74
N ILE A 296 8.58 -10.74 10.93
CA ILE A 296 8.00 -11.19 12.20
C ILE A 296 8.96 -12.18 12.84
N PRO A 297 9.86 -11.71 13.72
CA PRO A 297 10.80 -12.60 14.38
C PRO A 297 10.08 -13.54 15.35
N LYS A 298 10.16 -14.84 15.03
CA LYS A 298 9.72 -15.95 15.89
C LYS A 298 10.92 -16.61 16.57
N SER A 299 10.72 -17.04 17.81
CA SER A 299 11.69 -17.75 18.66
C SER A 299 11.00 -18.86 19.47
N ASP A 300 11.78 -19.72 20.11
CA ASP A 300 11.27 -20.66 21.10
C ASP A 300 10.62 -19.93 22.29
N TRP A 301 9.60 -20.56 22.89
CA TRP A 301 8.86 -20.08 24.07
C TRP A 301 9.74 -19.62 25.24
N LYS A 302 10.92 -20.23 25.42
CA LYS A 302 11.89 -19.85 26.47
C LYS A 302 12.39 -18.41 26.34
N TYR A 303 12.20 -17.75 25.19
CA TYR A 303 12.63 -16.38 24.92
C TYR A 303 11.49 -15.34 24.96
N ASP A 304 10.24 -15.72 25.21
CA ASP A 304 9.10 -14.77 25.23
C ASP A 304 9.26 -13.70 26.33
N GLY A 305 9.93 -14.07 27.42
CA GLY A 305 10.31 -13.20 28.53
C GLY A 305 11.65 -12.47 28.34
N ASP A 306 12.42 -12.77 27.30
CA ASP A 306 13.80 -12.30 27.16
C ASP A 306 13.86 -10.82 26.74
N PRO A 307 14.45 -9.92 27.57
CA PRO A 307 14.61 -8.51 27.23
C PRO A 307 15.45 -8.27 25.96
N ASP A 308 16.45 -9.11 25.70
CA ASP A 308 17.29 -8.99 24.50
C ASP A 308 16.45 -9.28 23.26
N PHE A 309 15.59 -10.31 23.32
CA PHE A 309 14.74 -10.66 22.19
C PHE A 309 13.72 -9.55 21.92
N ARG A 310 13.09 -9.00 22.95
CA ARG A 310 12.17 -7.85 22.82
C ARG A 310 12.85 -6.65 22.17
N THR A 311 14.06 -6.32 22.64
CA THR A 311 14.88 -5.24 22.07
C THR A 311 15.21 -5.51 20.60
N PHE A 312 15.58 -6.75 20.27
CA PHE A 312 15.84 -7.15 18.89
C PHE A 312 14.63 -6.96 17.97
N LYS A 313 13.41 -7.31 18.42
CA LYS A 313 12.18 -7.08 17.64
C LYS A 313 11.98 -5.59 17.33
N HIS A 314 12.18 -4.72 18.32
CA HIS A 314 12.06 -3.26 18.14
C HIS A 314 13.14 -2.75 17.19
N GLN A 315 14.39 -3.18 17.35
CA GLN A 315 15.50 -2.78 16.48
C GLN A 315 15.26 -3.20 15.03
N LEU A 316 14.79 -4.44 14.80
CA LEU A 316 14.49 -4.93 13.46
C LEU A 316 13.36 -4.11 12.82
N TYR A 317 12.27 -3.85 13.55
CA TYR A 317 11.16 -3.01 13.08
C TYR A 317 11.63 -1.59 12.72
N HIS A 318 12.29 -0.88 13.65
CA HIS A 318 12.74 0.48 13.42
C HIS A 318 13.80 0.60 12.35
N SER A 319 14.73 -0.36 12.25
CA SER A 319 15.73 -0.37 11.19
C SER A 319 15.09 -0.58 9.83
N SER A 320 14.03 -1.40 9.75
CA SER A 320 13.24 -1.60 8.54
C SER A 320 12.54 -0.31 8.11
N VAL A 321 11.83 0.35 9.04
CA VAL A 321 11.17 1.65 8.79
C VAL A 321 12.20 2.69 8.32
N ALA A 322 13.33 2.81 9.03
CA ALA A 322 14.36 3.78 8.71
C ALA A 322 15.03 3.53 7.35
N ALA A 323 15.29 2.27 7.01
CA ALA A 323 15.86 1.89 5.70
C ALA A 323 14.89 2.21 4.56
N VAL A 324 13.62 1.80 4.69
CA VAL A 324 12.61 1.97 3.64
C VAL A 324 12.23 3.44 3.47
N LEU A 325 11.88 4.15 4.55
CA LEU A 325 11.53 5.58 4.48
C LEU A 325 12.74 6.49 4.23
N GLY A 326 13.96 5.95 4.32
CA GLY A 326 15.19 6.66 3.93
C GLY A 326 15.16 7.19 2.49
N HIS A 327 14.42 6.53 1.59
CA HIS A 327 14.26 6.93 0.18
C HIS A 327 13.62 8.30 -0.02
N ILE A 328 12.78 8.74 0.94
CA ILE A 328 12.01 10.00 0.84
C ILE A 328 12.52 11.08 1.80
N LYS A 329 13.54 10.77 2.61
CA LYS A 329 14.07 11.66 3.66
C LYS A 329 14.63 12.98 3.11
N SER A 330 15.24 12.97 1.93
CA SER A 330 15.74 14.21 1.29
C SER A 330 14.59 15.13 0.89
N SER A 331 13.52 14.54 0.36
CA SER A 331 12.31 15.22 -0.10
C SER A 331 11.44 15.80 1.03
N MET A 332 11.75 15.46 2.29
CA MET A 332 11.16 16.08 3.48
C MET A 332 11.88 17.37 3.92
N LYS A 333 13.08 17.61 3.40
CA LYS A 333 13.88 18.80 3.74
C LYS A 333 14.00 19.78 2.58
N THR A 334 14.06 19.24 1.36
CA THR A 334 14.22 20.02 0.14
C THR A 334 13.06 19.70 -0.79
N PRO A 335 12.34 20.72 -1.29
CA PRO A 335 11.25 20.49 -2.20
C PRO A 335 11.71 19.76 -3.46
N VAL A 336 10.92 18.77 -3.88
CA VAL A 336 11.09 18.02 -5.12
C VAL A 336 10.04 18.43 -6.13
N VAL A 337 10.35 18.32 -7.42
CA VAL A 337 9.37 18.54 -8.48
C VAL A 337 8.64 17.22 -8.76
N ARG A 338 7.30 17.25 -8.75
CA ARG A 338 6.46 16.10 -9.11
C ARG A 338 5.36 16.53 -10.06
N TRP A 339 5.00 15.61 -10.95
CA TRP A 339 3.79 15.70 -11.76
C TRP A 339 2.59 15.39 -10.87
N CYS A 340 1.52 16.18 -11.00
CA CYS A 340 0.29 16.03 -10.25
C CYS A 340 -0.87 15.60 -11.16
N LEU A 341 -1.90 15.06 -10.53
CA LEU A 341 -3.17 14.59 -11.09
C LEU A 341 -3.91 15.57 -12.01
N ASP A 342 -3.64 16.88 -11.92
CA ASP A 342 -4.19 17.91 -12.80
C ASP A 342 -3.37 18.14 -14.09
N GLY A 343 -2.26 17.43 -14.25
CA GLY A 343 -1.36 17.55 -15.39
C GLY A 343 -0.22 18.54 -15.18
N HIS A 344 -0.16 19.24 -14.04
CA HIS A 344 0.89 20.23 -13.79
C HIS A 344 2.03 19.66 -12.95
N PHE A 345 3.23 20.20 -13.14
CA PHE A 345 4.29 20.01 -12.16
C PHE A 345 4.14 21.00 -11.01
N ARG A 346 4.46 20.54 -9.81
CA ARG A 346 4.54 21.37 -8.61
C ARG A 346 5.81 21.04 -7.86
N ARG A 347 6.42 22.06 -7.24
CA ARG A 347 7.44 21.86 -6.21
C ARG A 347 6.73 21.44 -4.94
N MET A 348 7.19 20.39 -4.28
CA MET A 348 6.51 19.86 -3.11
C MET A 348 7.49 19.40 -2.04
N ILE A 349 7.06 19.49 -0.80
CA ILE A 349 7.79 18.96 0.34
C ILE A 349 6.94 17.91 1.02
N PHE A 350 7.53 16.75 1.29
CA PHE A 350 6.86 15.68 2.00
C PHE A 350 6.99 15.86 3.50
N ASP A 351 5.99 15.38 4.23
CA ASP A 351 6.01 15.31 5.67
C ASP A 351 5.40 13.98 6.14
N LEU A 352 5.96 13.37 7.18
CA LEU A 352 5.53 12.07 7.69
C LEU A 352 5.06 12.24 9.13
N GLU A 353 3.75 12.19 9.34
CA GLU A 353 3.19 12.50 10.65
C GLU A 353 2.25 11.41 11.17
N PRO A 354 1.02 11.22 10.63
CA PRO A 354 0.14 10.21 11.20
C PRO A 354 0.63 8.80 10.84
N VAL A 355 0.97 8.05 11.88
CA VAL A 355 1.05 6.58 11.84
C VAL A 355 -0.22 6.02 12.46
N ILE A 356 -1.10 5.47 11.63
CA ILE A 356 -2.33 4.81 12.06
C ILE A 356 -1.97 3.39 12.50
N ALA A 357 -2.05 3.16 13.79
CA ALA A 357 -1.68 1.91 14.40
C ALA A 357 -2.66 1.55 15.52
N ASP A 358 -2.94 0.26 15.59
CA ASP A 358 -3.50 -0.46 16.72
C ASP A 358 -2.56 -0.33 17.96
N TYR A 359 -3.03 -0.56 19.17
CA TYR A 359 -2.25 -0.34 20.39
C TYR A 359 -0.93 -1.17 20.46
N PRO A 360 -0.90 -2.48 20.16
CA PRO A 360 0.35 -3.25 20.09
C PRO A 360 1.36 -2.66 19.10
N GLU A 361 0.89 -2.17 17.95
CA GLU A 361 1.71 -1.52 16.93
C GLU A 361 2.17 -0.13 17.39
N GLN A 362 1.34 0.62 18.12
CA GLN A 362 1.76 1.86 18.78
C GLN A 362 2.85 1.61 19.84
N VAL A 363 2.74 0.51 20.60
CA VAL A 363 3.75 0.10 21.59
C VAL A 363 5.07 -0.20 20.88
N LEU A 364 5.02 -0.95 19.77
CA LEU A 364 6.17 -1.26 18.94
C LEU A 364 6.80 0.00 18.33
N LEU A 365 5.99 0.89 17.77
CA LEU A 365 6.41 2.13 17.13
C LEU A 365 6.99 3.15 18.13
N ALA A 366 6.39 3.29 19.31
CA ALA A 366 6.91 4.19 20.34
C ALA A 366 8.09 3.57 21.12
N GLY A 367 8.35 2.27 20.93
CA GLY A 367 9.39 1.53 21.66
C GLY A 367 9.11 1.42 23.16
N ILE A 368 7.84 1.49 23.57
CA ILE A 368 7.42 1.46 24.97
C ILE A 368 7.12 0.02 25.46
N VAL A 369 6.84 -0.12 26.74
CA VAL A 369 6.36 -1.38 27.33
C VAL A 369 4.83 -1.44 27.21
N GLN A 370 4.30 -2.63 26.91
CA GLN A 370 2.85 -2.86 26.87
C GLN A 370 2.21 -2.48 28.22
N GLY A 371 1.05 -1.83 28.16
CA GLY A 371 0.34 -1.24 29.29
C GLY A 371 0.64 0.25 29.51
N TRP A 372 1.63 0.83 28.83
CA TRP A 372 1.96 2.25 28.93
C TRP A 372 1.27 3.08 27.84
N CYS A 373 1.13 4.39 28.06
CA CYS A 373 0.64 5.31 27.04
C CYS A 373 1.69 5.50 25.94
N ALA A 374 1.32 5.29 24.68
CA ALA A 374 2.20 5.56 23.54
C ALA A 374 2.41 7.06 23.24
N LYS A 375 1.60 7.93 23.86
CA LYS A 375 1.59 9.38 23.58
C LYS A 375 2.19 10.23 24.70
N CYS A 376 2.17 9.77 25.95
CA CYS A 376 2.59 10.57 27.10
C CYS A 376 3.35 9.71 28.13
N THR A 377 3.88 10.36 29.16
CA THR A 377 4.61 9.71 30.26
C THR A 377 3.71 9.26 31.41
N GLY A 378 2.40 9.13 31.17
CA GLY A 378 1.44 8.66 32.18
C GLY A 378 1.74 7.22 32.59
N LEU A 379 1.67 6.96 33.90
CA LEU A 379 1.82 5.60 34.41
C LEU A 379 0.62 4.73 33.97
N PRO A 380 0.81 3.42 33.74
CA PRO A 380 -0.27 2.49 33.36
C PRO A 380 -1.50 2.54 34.27
N GLU A 381 -1.29 2.83 35.55
CA GLU A 381 -2.34 2.92 36.58
C GLU A 381 -3.16 4.21 36.49
N ASN A 382 -2.75 5.16 35.65
CA ASN A 382 -3.27 6.53 35.62
C ASN A 382 -3.53 7.03 34.19
N LEU A 383 -3.94 6.14 33.29
CA LEU A 383 -4.19 6.49 31.88
C LEU A 383 -5.51 7.26 31.65
N ASP A 384 -6.42 7.23 32.62
CA ASP A 384 -7.74 7.90 32.57
C ASP A 384 -7.74 9.34 33.11
N ASN A 385 -6.60 9.80 33.67
CA ASN A 385 -6.41 11.12 34.27
C ASN A 385 -5.49 11.99 33.42
#